data_AF-A0AAW2UFN3-F1
#
_entry.id   AF-A0AAW2UFN3-F1
#
_cell.length_a   1.000
_cell.length_b   1.000
_cell.length_c   1.000
_cell.angle_alpha   90.00
_cell.angle_beta   90.00
_cell.angle_gamma   90.00
#
_symmetry.space_group_name_H-M   'P 1'
#
loop_
_entity.id
_entity.type
_entity.pdbx_description
1 polymer ?
#
loop_
_entity_poly.entity_id
_entity_poly.type
_entity_poly.pdbx_seq_one_letter_code
_entity_poly.pdbx_strand_id
1 'polypeptide(L)'
;MPINARSQSLLYPEQNMAEFPRIEHYSKRNVGPVAFLVVGDWGRGGNFNQSRVASQMGDIGKKLGIDFVVSTGDNFYDDGLKGVNDPFFQKSFTSIYTAKSLQKPWYTGNHDYQGNTEAQLSPVLRKLDSRWRCKRNFIVGAGIVDIVFIDTTPFVGKYFDNPKNQKFDWKHVLPRDKYLSALQKAHKVDMYINGHDHCLEHISNKKGTMHFLTSGGGSKAWKNDIHYVKNNDTTHFYYDGQGFMSVSLTNWRANVLFYDVSGKPLYHMRISNVTVTARLVQIQQRIKLNGVINFLAVGDWGRKGAFNQSAVARSMGEIGAKLGIDFVVSTGDNFYTDGLTGVRDPAFAQSFTKIYTARSLQKPWYAVLGNHDYHGNSKAQLSPLLRMRDRRWNCYRSYTVRAGFLQIFFVDTTPFKDKYFAKRPNKFNWTGVLPRNTYLSNLLKDLDTALKTSKAAWKIVVGHHPIRSIGKQGDTEELLQKLLPILEANKIPIYINGHNHCLEHINNTGIPIEFVTSGGGSRAWSNIIHHDRYKNNLKFYYDGQGFVSVRLTKRQANVAFYDVSGKTLHSFEVKKFGTEENEV
;
A
#
# COMPACT_ATOMS: atom_id res chain seq x y z
N MET A 1 56.88 -11.51 5.31
CA MET A 1 56.92 -10.20 5.97
C MET A 1 56.34 -9.15 5.02
N PRO A 2 55.47 -8.25 5.50
CA PRO A 2 54.64 -7.40 4.65
C PRO A 2 55.24 -6.01 4.43
N ILE A 3 54.86 -5.33 3.35
CA ILE A 3 54.86 -3.86 3.30
C ILE A 3 53.47 -3.40 2.85
N ASN A 4 52.86 -2.63 3.75
CA ASN A 4 51.63 -1.88 3.60
C ASN A 4 51.79 -0.76 2.56
N ALA A 5 50.77 -0.55 1.73
CA ALA A 5 50.39 0.79 1.31
C ALA A 5 48.86 0.89 1.31
N ARG A 6 48.35 1.64 2.29
CA ARG A 6 46.97 2.06 2.40
C ARG A 6 46.59 2.90 1.17
N SER A 7 45.51 2.53 0.48
CA SER A 7 44.73 3.47 -0.31
C SER A 7 43.25 3.33 0.05
N GLN A 8 42.80 4.28 0.87
CA GLN A 8 41.43 4.79 1.01
C GLN A 8 40.29 3.82 0.62
N SER A 9 39.87 3.00 1.58
CA SER A 9 38.52 2.46 1.60
C SER A 9 37.54 3.62 1.78
N LEU A 10 36.95 4.12 0.69
CA LEU A 10 35.69 4.84 0.75
C LEU A 10 34.66 3.89 1.37
N LEU A 11 34.38 4.14 2.65
CA LEU A 11 33.29 3.58 3.42
C LEU A 11 31.98 3.80 2.66
N TYR A 12 31.54 2.81 1.89
CA TYR A 12 30.13 2.67 1.61
C TYR A 12 29.51 2.05 2.87
N PRO A 13 28.66 2.78 3.61
CA PRO A 13 27.96 2.18 4.73
C PRO A 13 27.12 1.01 4.20
N GLU A 14 27.17 -0.12 4.89
CA GLU A 14 26.27 -1.25 4.66
C GLU A 14 24.83 -0.73 4.54
N GLN A 15 24.35 -0.61 3.29
CA GLN A 15 22.97 -0.26 3.04
C GLN A 15 22.14 -1.47 3.43
N ASN A 16 21.64 -1.43 4.66
CA ASN A 16 20.35 -1.95 5.08
C ASN A 16 19.44 -2.20 3.86
N MET A 17 19.20 -3.47 3.51
CA MET A 17 18.47 -3.86 2.30
C MET A 17 17.03 -3.35 2.36
N ALA A 18 16.85 -2.16 1.78
CA ALA A 18 15.61 -1.41 1.71
C ALA A 18 14.62 -2.08 0.75
N GLU A 19 13.34 -1.88 1.04
CA GLU A 19 12.20 -2.11 0.15
C GLU A 19 12.45 -1.53 -1.26
N PHE A 20 11.87 -2.12 -2.32
CA PHE A 20 12.07 -1.62 -3.69
C PHE A 20 11.76 -0.12 -3.77
N PRO A 21 12.63 0.69 -4.39
CA PRO A 21 12.36 2.11 -4.59
C PRO A 21 10.98 2.31 -5.24
N ARG A 22 10.10 3.04 -4.56
CA ARG A 22 8.76 3.33 -5.06
C ARG A 22 8.73 4.67 -5.79
N ILE A 23 8.08 4.70 -6.95
CA ILE A 23 7.80 5.89 -7.75
C ILE A 23 6.30 6.04 -7.83
N GLU A 24 5.76 7.12 -7.28
CA GLU A 24 4.33 7.42 -7.44
C GLU A 24 4.08 8.09 -8.79
N HIS A 25 3.19 7.51 -9.59
CA HIS A 25 2.68 8.10 -10.82
C HIS A 25 1.36 8.84 -10.51
N TYR A 26 1.37 10.15 -10.72
CA TYR A 26 0.18 10.98 -10.54
C TYR A 26 -0.47 11.26 -11.90
N SER A 27 -1.56 10.53 -12.18
CA SER A 27 -2.42 10.81 -13.33
C SER A 27 -3.08 12.18 -13.18
N LYS A 28 -3.24 12.92 -14.29
CA LYS A 28 -4.03 14.16 -14.34
C LYS A 28 -5.49 13.96 -13.90
N ARG A 29 -5.99 12.72 -13.93
CA ARG A 29 -7.36 12.36 -13.53
C ARG A 29 -7.53 12.28 -12.01
N ASN A 30 -6.45 12.40 -11.22
CA ASN A 30 -6.39 12.44 -9.74
C ASN A 30 -6.97 11.22 -8.98
N VAL A 31 -8.04 10.55 -9.44
CA VAL A 31 -8.52 9.20 -9.09
C VAL A 31 -9.39 8.70 -10.26
N GLY A 32 -9.05 7.59 -10.90
CA GLY A 32 -9.80 7.10 -12.07
C GLY A 32 -9.13 5.92 -12.76
N PRO A 33 -9.68 5.46 -13.90
CA PRO A 33 -9.09 4.37 -14.66
C PRO A 33 -7.69 4.75 -15.15
N VAL A 34 -6.74 3.82 -14.97
CA VAL A 34 -5.35 3.98 -15.38
C VAL A 34 -5.18 3.30 -16.73
N ALA A 35 -4.65 4.02 -17.71
CA ALA A 35 -4.40 3.47 -19.03
C ALA A 35 -2.92 3.64 -19.41
N PHE A 36 -2.28 2.56 -19.86
CA PHE A 36 -0.89 2.61 -20.30
C PHE A 36 -0.66 1.68 -21.49
N LEU A 37 0.40 1.97 -22.25
CA LEU A 37 0.90 1.07 -23.30
C LEU A 37 2.07 0.26 -22.76
N VAL A 38 2.25 -0.93 -23.32
CA VAL A 38 3.39 -1.81 -23.06
C VAL A 38 4.08 -2.15 -24.36
N VAL A 39 5.41 -2.10 -24.37
CA VAL A 39 6.26 -2.49 -25.49
C VAL A 39 7.56 -3.13 -24.97
N GLY A 40 8.04 -4.17 -25.61
CA GLY A 40 9.33 -4.81 -25.37
C GLY A 40 10.09 -4.98 -26.67
N ASP A 41 11.38 -5.30 -26.56
CA ASP A 41 12.21 -5.75 -27.69
C ASP A 41 12.27 -4.72 -28.82
N TRP A 42 12.58 -3.49 -28.44
CA TRP A 42 12.60 -2.31 -29.30
C TRP A 42 13.99 -1.66 -29.34
N GLY A 43 14.12 -0.56 -30.07
CA GLY A 43 15.36 0.22 -30.07
C GLY A 43 16.37 -0.21 -31.12
N ARG A 44 15.95 -0.18 -32.39
CA ARG A 44 16.76 -0.45 -33.58
C ARG A 44 16.90 0.78 -34.47
N GLY A 45 16.92 1.97 -33.88
CA GLY A 45 17.05 3.23 -34.59
C GLY A 45 15.90 3.54 -35.57
N GLY A 46 14.69 3.05 -35.29
CA GLY A 46 13.53 3.18 -36.18
C GLY A 46 13.36 2.07 -37.21
N ASN A 47 14.36 1.21 -37.38
CA ASN A 47 14.33 0.09 -38.33
C ASN A 47 13.41 -1.05 -37.86
N PHE A 48 13.21 -2.03 -38.74
CA PHE A 48 12.38 -3.21 -38.49
C PHE A 48 10.97 -2.83 -37.98
N ASN A 49 10.32 -1.87 -38.65
CA ASN A 49 9.01 -1.35 -38.24
C ASN A 49 8.93 -0.68 -36.86
N GLN A 50 10.04 -0.44 -36.13
CA GLN A 50 9.99 0.26 -34.85
C GLN A 50 9.28 1.61 -34.97
N SER A 51 9.61 2.41 -36.01
CA SER A 51 8.94 3.70 -36.25
C SER A 51 7.44 3.53 -36.53
N ARG A 52 7.04 2.43 -37.18
CA ARG A 52 5.64 2.15 -37.48
C ARG A 52 4.87 1.75 -36.22
N VAL A 53 5.45 0.89 -35.38
CA VAL A 53 4.92 0.57 -34.04
C VAL A 53 4.79 1.85 -33.20
N ALA A 54 5.83 2.69 -33.18
CA ALA A 54 5.81 3.97 -32.46
C ALA A 54 4.69 4.91 -32.94
N SER A 55 4.45 4.99 -34.25
CA SER A 55 3.33 5.75 -34.82
C SER A 55 1.99 5.22 -34.31
N GLN A 56 1.77 3.91 -34.37
CA GLN A 56 0.52 3.29 -33.94
C GLN A 56 0.30 3.39 -32.42
N MET A 57 1.36 3.26 -31.62
CA MET A 57 1.33 3.57 -30.19
C MET A 57 0.90 5.03 -29.95
N GLY A 58 1.35 5.97 -30.80
CA GLY A 58 0.92 7.36 -30.77
C GLY A 58 -0.58 7.51 -30.96
N ASP A 59 -1.13 6.91 -32.01
CA ASP A 59 -2.56 6.99 -32.34
C ASP A 59 -3.44 6.33 -31.27
N ILE A 60 -3.10 5.12 -30.84
CA ILE A 60 -3.81 4.40 -29.79
C ILE A 60 -3.67 5.13 -28.45
N GLY A 61 -2.48 5.60 -28.11
CA GLY A 61 -2.22 6.35 -26.88
C GLY A 61 -3.06 7.62 -26.79
N LYS A 62 -3.29 8.31 -27.93
CA LYS A 62 -4.17 9.47 -28.03
C LYS A 62 -5.63 9.07 -27.80
N LYS A 63 -6.10 7.99 -28.44
CA LYS A 63 -7.48 7.48 -28.30
C LYS A 63 -7.81 7.08 -26.85
N LEU A 64 -6.89 6.41 -26.18
CA LEU A 64 -7.07 5.94 -24.79
C LEU A 64 -6.82 7.03 -23.75
N GLY A 65 -6.08 8.08 -24.12
CA GLY A 65 -5.65 9.12 -23.18
C GLY A 65 -4.75 8.52 -22.09
N ILE A 66 -3.68 7.84 -22.51
CA ILE A 66 -2.78 7.11 -21.62
C ILE A 66 -2.06 8.02 -20.60
N ASP A 67 -1.76 7.44 -19.46
CA ASP A 67 -1.05 8.04 -18.33
C ASP A 67 0.47 7.92 -18.49
N PHE A 68 0.96 6.75 -18.91
CA PHE A 68 2.37 6.43 -19.09
C PHE A 68 2.58 5.27 -20.07
N VAL A 69 3.85 4.94 -20.34
CA VAL A 69 4.29 3.77 -21.11
C VAL A 69 5.15 2.88 -20.21
N VAL A 70 5.00 1.57 -20.36
CA VAL A 70 5.84 0.54 -19.74
C VAL A 70 6.71 -0.09 -20.82
N SER A 71 8.03 -0.11 -20.61
CA SER A 71 8.94 -0.97 -21.37
C SER A 71 9.31 -2.19 -20.53
N THR A 72 9.14 -3.40 -21.07
CA THR A 72 9.50 -4.65 -20.38
C THR A 72 11.01 -4.93 -20.39
N GLY A 73 11.78 -4.21 -21.20
CA GLY A 73 13.22 -4.43 -21.37
C GLY A 73 13.58 -4.59 -22.84
N ASP A 74 14.85 -4.92 -23.10
CA ASP A 74 15.45 -5.02 -24.43
C ASP A 74 15.20 -3.73 -25.21
N ASN A 75 15.79 -2.65 -24.68
CA ASN A 75 15.51 -1.28 -25.09
C ASN A 75 16.42 -0.81 -26.23
N PHE A 76 17.59 -1.43 -26.40
CA PHE A 76 18.61 -0.99 -27.35
C PHE A 76 19.36 -2.17 -27.95
N TYR A 77 19.01 -2.55 -29.19
CA TYR A 77 19.66 -3.66 -29.88
C TYR A 77 20.87 -3.26 -30.72
N ASP A 78 21.83 -4.17 -30.95
CA ASP A 78 21.82 -5.57 -30.48
C ASP A 78 22.48 -5.77 -29.11
N ASP A 79 23.42 -4.89 -28.73
CA ASP A 79 24.24 -5.07 -27.53
C ASP A 79 23.96 -4.04 -26.42
N GLY A 80 22.98 -3.15 -26.54
CA GLY A 80 22.76 -2.07 -25.56
C GLY A 80 23.54 -0.79 -25.83
N LEU A 81 23.41 0.19 -24.91
CA LEU A 81 24.14 1.45 -24.97
C LEU A 81 25.61 1.25 -24.55
N LYS A 82 26.55 1.91 -25.22
CA LYS A 82 27.97 1.90 -24.84
C LYS A 82 28.28 2.79 -23.62
N GLY A 83 27.45 3.80 -23.39
CA GLY A 83 27.61 4.76 -22.29
C GLY A 83 26.53 5.84 -22.29
N VAL A 84 26.59 6.76 -21.34
CA VAL A 84 25.58 7.83 -21.16
C VAL A 84 25.52 8.85 -22.31
N ASN A 85 26.57 8.90 -23.14
CA ASN A 85 26.67 9.80 -24.29
C ASN A 85 26.44 9.05 -25.62
N ASP A 86 25.99 7.80 -25.59
CA ASP A 86 25.78 7.03 -26.80
C ASP A 86 24.62 7.64 -27.63
N PRO A 87 24.86 8.08 -28.88
CA PRO A 87 23.83 8.70 -29.72
C PRO A 87 22.68 7.72 -30.03
N PHE A 88 22.90 6.42 -29.83
CA PHE A 88 21.86 5.41 -30.04
C PHE A 88 20.66 5.59 -29.11
N PHE A 89 20.84 6.16 -27.91
CA PHE A 89 19.72 6.54 -27.04
C PHE A 89 18.74 7.47 -27.79
N GLN A 90 19.25 8.55 -28.38
CA GLN A 90 18.43 9.50 -29.10
C GLN A 90 17.83 8.88 -30.37
N LYS A 91 18.65 8.14 -31.15
CA LYS A 91 18.22 7.52 -32.41
C LYS A 91 17.16 6.44 -32.23
N SER A 92 17.17 5.72 -31.10
CA SER A 92 16.28 4.59 -30.84
C SER A 92 15.09 4.93 -29.95
N PHE A 93 15.17 6.00 -29.16
CA PHE A 93 14.10 6.39 -28.23
C PHE A 93 13.56 7.79 -28.52
N THR A 94 14.38 8.83 -28.33
CA THR A 94 13.92 10.23 -28.39
C THR A 94 13.36 10.61 -29.75
N SER A 95 14.07 10.26 -30.83
CA SER A 95 13.69 10.59 -32.19
C SER A 95 12.60 9.70 -32.78
N ILE A 96 12.27 8.57 -32.13
CA ILE A 96 11.30 7.60 -32.63
C ILE A 96 9.92 7.82 -32.02
N TYR A 97 9.85 7.93 -30.69
CA TYR A 97 8.57 8.04 -29.98
C TYR A 97 8.14 9.50 -29.81
N THR A 98 7.93 10.21 -30.92
CA THR A 98 7.70 11.68 -30.95
C THR A 98 6.25 12.09 -30.79
N ALA A 99 5.29 11.17 -30.94
CA ALA A 99 3.86 11.47 -30.83
C ALA A 99 3.52 12.16 -29.50
N LYS A 100 2.64 13.19 -29.53
CA LYS A 100 2.24 13.97 -28.35
C LYS A 100 1.68 13.10 -27.21
N SER A 101 0.95 12.05 -27.56
CA SER A 101 0.39 11.07 -26.60
C SER A 101 1.47 10.23 -25.90
N LEU A 102 2.67 10.10 -26.49
CA LEU A 102 3.83 9.40 -25.93
C LEU A 102 4.80 10.32 -25.19
N GLN A 103 4.53 11.64 -25.15
CA GLN A 103 5.26 12.60 -24.32
C GLN A 103 4.82 12.51 -22.85
N LYS A 104 5.01 11.31 -22.30
CA LYS A 104 4.60 10.85 -20.97
C LYS A 104 5.78 10.15 -20.29
N PRO A 105 5.71 9.87 -18.98
CA PRO A 105 6.69 9.00 -18.33
C PRO A 105 6.77 7.62 -19.00
N TRP A 106 7.99 7.14 -19.25
CA TRP A 106 8.31 5.78 -19.66
C TRP A 106 9.00 5.07 -18.50
N TYR A 107 8.33 4.09 -17.92
CA TYR A 107 8.88 3.22 -16.89
C TYR A 107 9.46 1.98 -17.56
N THR A 108 10.76 1.77 -17.40
CA THR A 108 11.50 0.80 -18.24
C THR A 108 12.23 -0.21 -17.39
N GLY A 109 12.09 -1.49 -17.75
CA GLY A 109 12.98 -2.56 -17.30
C GLY A 109 14.33 -2.46 -18.01
N ASN A 110 15.36 -3.09 -17.43
CA ASN A 110 16.71 -3.14 -17.97
C ASN A 110 17.00 -4.57 -18.45
N HIS A 111 17.26 -4.77 -19.74
CA HIS A 111 17.68 -6.08 -20.24
C HIS A 111 18.96 -6.02 -21.10
N ASP A 112 19.50 -4.84 -21.39
CA ASP A 112 20.67 -4.69 -22.26
C ASP A 112 21.99 -4.86 -21.48
N TYR A 113 22.17 -6.05 -20.90
CA TYR A 113 23.35 -6.44 -20.14
C TYR A 113 24.59 -6.68 -20.99
N GLN A 114 24.45 -6.83 -22.32
CA GLN A 114 25.61 -6.94 -23.21
C GLN A 114 26.35 -5.61 -23.40
N GLY A 115 25.72 -4.51 -22.98
CA GLY A 115 26.23 -3.15 -23.07
C GLY A 115 26.50 -2.59 -21.69
N ASN A 116 26.52 -1.27 -21.60
CA ASN A 116 26.68 -0.56 -20.33
C ASN A 116 25.32 -0.42 -19.64
N THR A 117 24.98 -1.38 -18.78
CA THR A 117 23.70 -1.37 -18.06
C THR A 117 23.52 -0.12 -17.20
N GLU A 118 24.62 0.39 -16.61
CA GLU A 118 24.60 1.61 -15.80
C GLU A 118 24.27 2.88 -16.61
N ALA A 119 24.54 2.88 -17.92
CA ALA A 119 24.17 4.01 -18.77
C ALA A 119 22.65 4.24 -18.76
N GLN A 120 21.86 3.17 -18.81
CA GLN A 120 20.40 3.26 -18.81
C GLN A 120 19.82 3.71 -17.47
N LEU A 121 20.47 3.32 -16.38
CA LEU A 121 20.10 3.68 -15.01
C LEU A 121 20.54 5.10 -14.64
N SER A 122 21.45 5.68 -15.42
CA SER A 122 22.04 6.98 -15.15
C SER A 122 21.00 8.11 -15.20
N PRO A 123 21.01 9.03 -14.22
CA PRO A 123 20.23 10.26 -14.29
C PRO A 123 20.52 11.11 -15.53
N VAL A 124 21.67 10.92 -16.19
CA VAL A 124 22.05 11.65 -17.42
C VAL A 124 21.04 11.41 -18.53
N LEU A 125 20.62 10.16 -18.79
CA LEU A 125 19.65 9.88 -19.85
C LEU A 125 18.28 10.51 -19.55
N ARG A 126 17.88 10.58 -18.27
CA ARG A 126 16.67 11.31 -17.86
C ARG A 126 16.80 12.83 -18.07
N LYS A 127 17.99 13.39 -17.98
CA LYS A 127 18.23 14.81 -18.31
C LYS A 127 18.16 15.04 -19.82
N LEU A 128 18.65 14.09 -20.63
CA LEU A 128 18.54 14.13 -22.09
C LEU A 128 17.09 14.00 -22.56
N ASP A 129 16.32 13.10 -21.95
CA ASP A 129 14.90 12.94 -22.21
C ASP A 129 14.14 12.66 -20.90
N SER A 130 13.37 13.67 -20.46
CA SER A 130 12.64 13.64 -19.19
C SER A 130 11.61 12.51 -19.05
N ARG A 131 11.24 11.88 -20.17
CA ARG A 131 10.36 10.72 -20.19
C ARG A 131 11.04 9.48 -19.60
N TRP A 132 12.36 9.37 -19.72
CA TRP A 132 13.11 8.15 -19.38
C TRP A 132 13.18 7.88 -17.87
N ARG A 133 12.59 6.77 -17.43
CA ARG A 133 12.60 6.31 -16.03
C ARG A 133 12.96 4.83 -15.97
N CYS A 134 14.25 4.54 -16.10
CA CYS A 134 14.82 3.21 -15.90
C CYS A 134 15.36 3.04 -14.48
N LYS A 135 15.11 1.88 -13.88
CA LYS A 135 15.72 1.37 -12.64
C LYS A 135 15.73 -0.16 -12.71
N ARG A 136 16.63 -0.83 -11.98
CA ARG A 136 16.71 -2.30 -11.93
C ARG A 136 15.45 -2.93 -11.32
N ASN A 137 15.20 -2.62 -10.04
CA ASN A 137 14.02 -3.11 -9.32
C ASN A 137 13.32 -1.91 -8.67
N PHE A 138 12.03 -1.74 -8.96
CA PHE A 138 11.26 -0.60 -8.46
C PHE A 138 9.76 -0.86 -8.55
N ILE A 139 8.99 -0.11 -7.77
CA ILE A 139 7.53 -0.16 -7.80
C ILE A 139 7.01 1.15 -8.38
N VAL A 140 6.09 1.08 -9.32
CA VAL A 140 5.31 2.23 -9.79
C VAL A 140 3.91 2.14 -9.18
N GLY A 141 3.63 3.02 -8.22
CA GLY A 141 2.29 3.18 -7.67
C GLY A 141 1.48 4.13 -8.54
N ALA A 142 0.47 3.63 -9.25
CA ALA A 142 -0.36 4.42 -10.14
C ALA A 142 -1.82 4.48 -9.65
N GLY A 143 -2.03 4.88 -8.40
CA GLY A 143 -3.35 5.07 -7.80
C GLY A 143 -4.09 3.78 -7.46
N ILE A 144 -4.47 2.97 -8.46
CA ILE A 144 -5.27 1.74 -8.32
C ILE A 144 -4.48 0.46 -8.64
N VAL A 145 -3.22 0.61 -9.08
CA VAL A 145 -2.33 -0.49 -9.43
C VAL A 145 -0.93 -0.21 -8.90
N ASP A 146 -0.28 -1.25 -8.39
CA ASP A 146 1.17 -1.27 -8.19
C ASP A 146 1.79 -2.12 -9.30
N ILE A 147 2.69 -1.52 -10.08
CA ILE A 147 3.46 -2.22 -11.11
C ILE A 147 4.86 -2.47 -10.55
N VAL A 148 5.22 -3.73 -10.39
CA VAL A 148 6.52 -4.14 -9.88
C VAL A 148 7.43 -4.46 -11.05
N PHE A 149 8.49 -3.69 -11.22
CA PHE A 149 9.56 -3.95 -12.18
C PHE A 149 10.63 -4.78 -11.48
N ILE A 150 10.96 -5.92 -12.07
CA ILE A 150 11.96 -6.86 -11.58
C ILE A 150 12.95 -7.13 -12.70
N ASP A 151 14.23 -7.00 -12.37
CA ASP A 151 15.33 -7.38 -13.25
C ASP A 151 15.48 -8.92 -13.22
N THR A 152 14.97 -9.57 -14.26
CA THR A 152 14.90 -11.03 -14.36
C THR A 152 16.16 -11.66 -14.95
N THR A 153 17.04 -10.88 -15.58
CA THR A 153 18.26 -11.39 -16.22
C THR A 153 19.15 -12.17 -15.24
N PRO A 154 19.31 -11.75 -13.96
CA PRO A 154 20.07 -12.50 -12.96
C PRO A 154 19.51 -13.88 -12.56
N PHE A 155 18.24 -14.15 -12.85
CA PHE A 155 17.61 -15.45 -12.56
C PHE A 155 17.97 -16.52 -13.59
N VAL A 156 18.44 -16.12 -14.78
CA VAL A 156 18.73 -17.05 -15.88
C VAL A 156 20.12 -17.68 -15.68
N GLY A 157 20.16 -18.92 -15.14
CA GLY A 157 21.40 -19.65 -14.86
C GLY A 157 22.39 -19.69 -16.02
N LYS A 158 21.92 -20.00 -17.23
CA LYS A 158 22.77 -20.06 -18.43
C LYS A 158 23.55 -18.78 -18.71
N TYR A 159 23.07 -17.59 -18.33
CA TYR A 159 23.80 -16.33 -18.54
C TYR A 159 24.99 -16.15 -17.59
N PHE A 160 24.98 -16.83 -16.45
CA PHE A 160 26.09 -16.83 -15.48
C PHE A 160 27.00 -18.04 -15.65
N ASP A 161 26.39 -19.21 -15.80
CA ASP A 161 27.09 -20.49 -15.65
C ASP A 161 27.72 -20.92 -16.98
N ASN A 162 27.13 -20.51 -18.12
CA ASN A 162 27.64 -20.82 -19.46
C ASN A 162 27.15 -19.81 -20.52
N PRO A 163 27.65 -18.56 -20.51
CA PRO A 163 27.19 -17.50 -21.42
C PRO A 163 27.58 -17.72 -22.89
N LYS A 164 28.25 -18.84 -23.23
CA LYS A 164 28.87 -19.07 -24.54
C LYS A 164 29.79 -17.90 -24.91
N ASN A 165 29.53 -17.22 -26.03
CA ASN A 165 30.31 -16.09 -26.53
C ASN A 165 29.78 -14.72 -26.09
N GLN A 166 28.71 -14.66 -25.29
CA GLN A 166 28.11 -13.41 -24.87
C GLN A 166 28.82 -12.85 -23.63
N LYS A 167 28.98 -11.53 -23.58
CA LYS A 167 29.55 -10.82 -22.44
C LYS A 167 28.44 -10.07 -21.72
N PHE A 168 28.36 -10.18 -20.40
CA PHE A 168 27.33 -9.52 -19.59
C PHE A 168 27.96 -8.58 -18.55
N ASP A 169 27.36 -7.40 -18.37
CA ASP A 169 27.72 -6.39 -17.38
C ASP A 169 27.02 -6.67 -16.03
N TRP A 170 27.66 -7.48 -15.19
CA TRP A 170 27.15 -7.84 -13.86
C TRP A 170 27.47 -6.85 -12.74
N LYS A 171 27.90 -5.62 -13.04
CA LYS A 171 28.14 -4.60 -12.01
C LYS A 171 26.90 -4.43 -11.13
N HIS A 172 27.11 -4.41 -9.82
CA HIS A 172 26.07 -4.26 -8.79
C HIS A 172 25.00 -5.38 -8.72
N VAL A 173 25.19 -6.47 -9.47
CA VAL A 173 24.42 -7.73 -9.34
C VAL A 173 25.19 -8.77 -8.53
N LEU A 174 26.51 -8.69 -8.51
CA LEU A 174 27.37 -9.58 -7.72
C LEU A 174 27.45 -9.14 -6.25
N PRO A 175 27.42 -10.08 -5.28
CA PRO A 175 27.24 -11.52 -5.45
C PRO A 175 25.79 -11.91 -5.81
N ARG A 176 25.63 -12.78 -6.82
CA ARG A 176 24.33 -13.17 -7.41
C ARG A 176 23.33 -13.69 -6.38
N ASP A 177 23.74 -14.59 -5.50
CA ASP A 177 22.83 -15.18 -4.50
C ASP A 177 22.28 -14.13 -3.54
N LYS A 178 23.14 -13.21 -3.08
CA LYS A 178 22.74 -12.10 -2.22
C LYS A 178 21.73 -11.18 -2.92
N TYR A 179 21.96 -10.92 -4.22
CA TYR A 179 21.03 -10.15 -5.05
C TYR A 179 19.67 -10.85 -5.19
N LEU A 180 19.65 -12.13 -5.54
CA LEU A 180 18.42 -12.91 -5.71
C LEU A 180 17.63 -13.06 -4.40
N SER A 181 18.31 -13.32 -3.27
CA SER A 181 17.66 -13.38 -1.95
C SER A 181 17.00 -12.06 -1.57
N ALA A 182 17.51 -10.91 -2.02
CA ALA A 182 16.88 -9.61 -1.77
C ALA A 182 15.56 -9.42 -2.57
N LEU A 183 15.38 -10.15 -3.68
CA LEU A 183 14.20 -10.09 -4.56
C LEU A 183 13.08 -11.07 -4.18
N GLN A 184 13.38 -12.10 -3.37
CA GLN A 184 12.43 -13.12 -2.92
C GLN A 184 11.45 -12.60 -1.85
N LYS A 185 10.57 -11.65 -2.22
CA LYS A 185 9.46 -11.19 -1.37
C LYS A 185 8.12 -11.54 -2.01
N ALA A 186 7.30 -12.30 -1.28
CA ALA A 186 6.01 -12.77 -1.75
C ALA A 186 5.01 -11.62 -1.84
N HIS A 187 4.68 -11.21 -3.06
CA HIS A 187 3.51 -10.41 -3.37
C HIS A 187 2.51 -11.28 -4.14
N LYS A 188 1.22 -11.11 -3.90
CA LYS A 188 0.21 -11.63 -4.83
C LYS A 188 0.35 -10.85 -6.13
N VAL A 189 0.53 -11.56 -7.24
CA VAL A 189 0.69 -10.98 -8.58
C VAL A 189 -0.47 -11.45 -9.44
N ASP A 190 -1.25 -10.51 -9.98
CA ASP A 190 -2.41 -10.81 -10.82
C ASP A 190 -2.00 -11.03 -12.29
N MET A 191 -1.01 -10.26 -12.77
CA MET A 191 -0.48 -10.33 -14.13
C MET A 191 1.05 -10.24 -14.10
N TYR A 192 1.71 -11.08 -14.91
CA TYR A 192 3.13 -10.99 -15.22
C TYR A 192 3.30 -10.57 -16.68
N ILE A 193 4.10 -9.53 -16.95
CA ILE A 193 4.27 -8.98 -18.29
C ILE A 193 5.76 -9.00 -18.69
N ASN A 194 6.08 -9.51 -19.87
CA ASN A 194 7.47 -9.64 -20.36
C ASN A 194 7.61 -9.26 -21.86
N GLY A 195 8.83 -9.29 -22.40
CA GLY A 195 9.15 -8.98 -23.81
C GLY A 195 9.90 -10.09 -24.57
N HIS A 196 10.96 -10.64 -24.00
CA HIS A 196 12.07 -11.38 -24.66
C HIS A 196 11.77 -12.43 -25.76
N ASP A 197 10.56 -13.01 -25.85
CA ASP A 197 10.24 -14.07 -26.83
C ASP A 197 9.88 -13.52 -28.23
N HIS A 198 10.12 -12.23 -28.51
CA HIS A 198 9.93 -11.62 -29.83
C HIS A 198 8.54 -11.88 -30.46
N CYS A 199 7.50 -11.99 -29.61
CA CYS A 199 6.12 -12.29 -30.02
C CYS A 199 5.10 -11.51 -29.18
N LEU A 200 3.82 -11.68 -29.47
CA LEU A 200 2.72 -11.28 -28.59
C LEU A 200 1.99 -12.53 -28.09
N GLU A 201 1.84 -12.65 -26.77
CA GLU A 201 1.31 -13.87 -26.17
C GLU A 201 0.43 -13.58 -24.95
N HIS A 202 -0.58 -14.42 -24.74
CA HIS A 202 -1.29 -14.56 -23.48
C HIS A 202 -1.46 -16.04 -23.12
N ILE A 203 -0.87 -16.42 -21.99
CA ILE A 203 -1.08 -17.71 -21.31
C ILE A 203 -1.51 -17.50 -19.86
N SER A 204 -2.04 -18.53 -19.22
CA SER A 204 -2.37 -18.51 -17.79
C SER A 204 -1.77 -19.70 -17.06
N ASN A 205 -1.84 -19.71 -15.73
CA ASN A 205 -1.68 -20.96 -15.00
C ASN A 205 -2.89 -21.89 -15.23
N LYS A 206 -2.79 -23.17 -14.87
CA LYS A 206 -3.89 -24.16 -14.99
C LYS A 206 -5.19 -23.74 -14.30
N LYS A 207 -5.09 -22.91 -13.25
CA LYS A 207 -6.25 -22.42 -12.49
C LYS A 207 -6.89 -21.16 -13.08
N GLY A 208 -6.29 -20.55 -14.10
CA GLY A 208 -6.71 -19.27 -14.66
C GLY A 208 -6.60 -18.07 -13.69
N THR A 209 -5.86 -18.22 -12.58
CA THR A 209 -5.77 -17.19 -11.53
C THR A 209 -4.58 -16.24 -11.69
N MET A 210 -3.66 -16.54 -12.60
CA MET A 210 -2.49 -15.73 -12.92
C MET A 210 -2.32 -15.72 -14.44
N HIS A 211 -2.17 -14.52 -14.99
CA HIS A 211 -2.00 -14.30 -16.43
C HIS A 211 -0.55 -13.92 -16.73
N PHE A 212 0.03 -14.52 -17.76
CA PHE A 212 1.33 -14.18 -18.30
C PHE A 212 1.12 -13.58 -19.69
N LEU A 213 1.63 -12.36 -19.88
CA LEU A 213 1.43 -11.56 -21.08
C LEU A 213 2.80 -11.22 -21.68
N THR A 214 3.00 -11.48 -22.95
CA THR A 214 4.25 -11.17 -23.66
C THR A 214 3.99 -10.08 -24.68
N SER A 215 4.79 -9.01 -24.66
CA SER A 215 4.71 -7.87 -25.58
C SER A 215 6.05 -7.61 -26.26
N GLY A 216 6.66 -8.65 -26.82
CA GLY A 216 8.00 -8.66 -27.43
C GLY A 216 8.10 -8.27 -28.89
N GLY A 217 7.01 -7.81 -29.50
CA GLY A 217 6.97 -7.49 -30.93
C GLY A 217 7.40 -6.07 -31.29
N GLY A 218 8.04 -5.31 -30.40
CA GLY A 218 8.16 -3.85 -30.53
C GLY A 218 9.02 -3.36 -31.69
N SER A 219 9.98 -4.17 -32.15
CA SER A 219 10.77 -3.89 -33.35
C SER A 219 11.23 -5.11 -34.12
N LYS A 220 11.18 -6.34 -33.61
CA LYS A 220 11.49 -7.54 -34.41
C LYS A 220 10.68 -8.69 -33.85
N ALA A 221 10.13 -9.52 -34.72
CA ALA A 221 9.41 -10.72 -34.33
C ALA A 221 9.98 -11.95 -35.05
N TRP A 222 9.88 -13.12 -34.43
CA TRP A 222 10.42 -14.37 -34.97
C TRP A 222 9.29 -15.23 -35.53
N LYS A 223 9.13 -15.14 -36.86
CA LYS A 223 8.10 -15.88 -37.59
C LYS A 223 8.39 -17.38 -37.52
N ASN A 224 7.35 -18.18 -37.24
CA ASN A 224 7.41 -19.64 -37.13
C ASN A 224 8.32 -20.20 -36.03
N ASP A 225 8.82 -19.36 -35.11
CA ASP A 225 9.65 -19.82 -33.98
C ASP A 225 8.76 -20.17 -32.77
N ILE A 226 7.98 -21.23 -32.94
CA ILE A 226 6.92 -21.62 -32.00
C ILE A 226 7.45 -22.67 -31.04
N HIS A 227 7.57 -22.30 -29.76
CA HIS A 227 7.98 -23.22 -28.68
C HIS A 227 6.82 -23.73 -27.79
N TYR A 228 5.57 -23.39 -28.10
CA TYR A 228 4.40 -23.81 -27.30
C TYR A 228 3.68 -25.05 -27.88
N VAL A 229 2.95 -25.76 -27.02
CA VAL A 229 2.12 -26.91 -27.40
C VAL A 229 0.75 -26.43 -27.86
N LYS A 230 0.43 -26.63 -29.15
CA LYS A 230 -0.88 -26.34 -29.73
C LYS A 230 -1.98 -27.10 -28.96
N ASN A 231 -3.06 -26.43 -28.57
CA ASN A 231 -4.22 -26.95 -27.81
C ASN A 231 -3.99 -27.25 -26.31
N ASN A 232 -3.09 -26.55 -25.64
CA ASN A 232 -3.06 -26.56 -24.17
C ASN A 232 -4.10 -25.58 -23.61
N ASP A 233 -4.93 -26.04 -22.66
CA ASP A 233 -6.01 -25.28 -21.99
C ASP A 233 -5.57 -23.97 -21.33
N THR A 234 -4.26 -23.76 -21.18
CA THR A 234 -3.69 -22.55 -20.58
C THR A 234 -3.26 -21.48 -21.60
N THR A 235 -3.30 -21.76 -22.90
CA THR A 235 -2.87 -20.82 -23.95
C THR A 235 -4.09 -20.15 -24.57
N HIS A 236 -4.12 -18.82 -24.54
CA HIS A 236 -5.29 -18.06 -24.96
C HIS A 236 -5.06 -17.27 -26.25
N PHE A 237 -3.83 -16.82 -26.49
CA PHE A 237 -3.46 -16.05 -27.67
C PHE A 237 -1.97 -16.13 -27.95
N TYR A 238 -1.61 -16.20 -29.23
CA TYR A 238 -0.24 -16.13 -29.72
C TYR A 238 -0.21 -15.44 -31.09
N TYR A 239 0.78 -14.57 -31.31
CA TYR A 239 1.04 -13.90 -32.56
C TYR A 239 2.54 -13.66 -32.74
N ASP A 240 3.11 -14.22 -33.82
CA ASP A 240 4.53 -14.17 -34.17
C ASP A 240 4.91 -12.95 -35.03
N GLY A 241 4.05 -11.93 -35.05
CA GLY A 241 4.28 -10.67 -35.72
C GLY A 241 4.60 -9.54 -34.74
N GLN A 242 4.95 -8.38 -35.32
CA GLN A 242 5.30 -7.19 -34.56
C GLN A 242 4.07 -6.44 -34.08
N GLY A 243 4.21 -5.74 -32.95
CA GLY A 243 3.10 -5.05 -32.32
C GLY A 243 3.38 -4.62 -30.88
N PHE A 244 2.31 -4.29 -30.16
CA PHE A 244 2.35 -3.78 -28.79
C PHE A 244 1.03 -4.06 -28.07
N MET A 245 1.00 -3.77 -26.77
CA MET A 245 -0.16 -3.99 -25.92
C MET A 245 -0.64 -2.69 -25.27
N SER A 246 -1.95 -2.57 -25.06
CA SER A 246 -2.54 -1.57 -24.16
C SER A 246 -3.19 -2.23 -22.95
N VAL A 247 -3.13 -1.55 -21.82
CA VAL A 247 -3.77 -1.97 -20.58
C VAL A 247 -4.59 -0.80 -20.04
N SER A 248 -5.87 -1.04 -19.77
CA SER A 248 -6.78 -0.09 -19.15
C SER A 248 -7.42 -0.72 -17.93
N LEU A 249 -7.13 -0.15 -16.76
CA LEU A 249 -7.51 -0.64 -15.46
C LEU A 249 -8.59 0.26 -14.86
N THR A 250 -9.59 -0.35 -14.24
CA THR A 250 -10.49 0.28 -13.27
C THR A 250 -10.34 -0.44 -11.94
N ASN A 251 -11.02 0.01 -10.89
CA ASN A 251 -11.01 -0.68 -9.59
C ASN A 251 -11.46 -2.15 -9.65
N TRP A 252 -12.15 -2.58 -10.71
CA TRP A 252 -12.81 -3.89 -10.79
C TRP A 252 -12.53 -4.66 -12.08
N ARG A 253 -11.78 -4.06 -13.00
CA ARG A 253 -11.61 -4.61 -14.35
C ARG A 253 -10.26 -4.25 -14.92
N ALA A 254 -9.57 -5.24 -15.49
CA ALA A 254 -8.46 -5.01 -16.41
C ALA A 254 -8.93 -5.32 -17.83
N ASN A 255 -8.72 -4.38 -18.75
CA ASN A 255 -8.87 -4.60 -20.18
C ASN A 255 -7.48 -4.58 -20.80
N VAL A 256 -7.14 -5.66 -21.50
CA VAL A 256 -5.86 -5.83 -22.17
C VAL A 256 -6.13 -6.06 -23.65
N LEU A 257 -5.53 -5.24 -24.52
CA LEU A 257 -5.66 -5.36 -25.96
C LEU A 257 -4.29 -5.42 -26.61
N PHE A 258 -4.09 -6.39 -27.49
CA PHE A 258 -2.90 -6.50 -28.35
C PHE A 258 -3.20 -5.91 -29.73
N TYR A 259 -2.20 -5.26 -30.30
CA TYR A 259 -2.25 -4.63 -31.61
C TYR A 259 -1.09 -5.11 -32.48
N ASP A 260 -1.34 -5.31 -33.77
CA ASP A 260 -0.25 -5.51 -34.72
C ASP A 260 0.46 -4.19 -35.09
N VAL A 261 1.48 -4.31 -35.93
CA VAL A 261 2.27 -3.21 -36.49
C VAL A 261 1.44 -2.17 -37.26
N SER A 262 0.24 -2.50 -37.70
CA SER A 262 -0.70 -1.57 -38.37
C SER A 262 -1.67 -0.89 -37.39
N GLY A 263 -1.62 -1.24 -36.10
CA GLY A 263 -2.54 -0.75 -35.08
C GLY A 263 -3.88 -1.49 -35.08
N LYS A 264 -3.99 -2.62 -35.81
CA LYS A 264 -5.19 -3.45 -35.83
C LYS A 264 -5.27 -4.24 -34.51
N PRO A 265 -6.41 -4.20 -33.79
CA PRO A 265 -6.62 -5.06 -32.63
C PRO A 265 -6.56 -6.53 -33.04
N LEU A 266 -5.73 -7.31 -32.36
CA LEU A 266 -5.56 -8.74 -32.60
C LEU A 266 -6.31 -9.58 -31.56
N TYR A 267 -6.20 -9.20 -30.30
CA TYR A 267 -6.75 -9.96 -29.18
C TYR A 267 -7.13 -9.03 -28.05
N HIS A 268 -8.24 -9.36 -27.39
CA HIS A 268 -8.80 -8.60 -26.29
C HIS A 268 -9.14 -9.54 -25.14
N MET A 269 -8.46 -9.32 -24.02
CA MET A 269 -8.78 -9.98 -22.76
C MET A 269 -9.46 -8.99 -21.83
N ARG A 270 -10.55 -9.44 -21.21
CA ARG A 270 -11.17 -8.75 -20.07
C ARG A 270 -11.05 -9.62 -18.85
N ILE A 271 -10.31 -9.14 -17.86
CA ILE A 271 -10.31 -9.73 -16.53
C ILE A 271 -11.41 -9.02 -15.75
N SER A 272 -12.61 -9.62 -15.75
CA SER A 272 -13.72 -9.24 -14.87
C SER A 272 -13.70 -10.22 -13.71
N ASN A 273 -13.71 -9.73 -12.48
CA ASN A 273 -13.23 -10.49 -11.31
C ASN A 273 -11.71 -10.74 -11.38
N VAL A 274 -10.90 -9.67 -11.49
CA VAL A 274 -9.62 -9.74 -10.76
C VAL A 274 -10.05 -10.17 -9.38
N THR A 275 -9.60 -11.35 -8.93
CA THR A 275 -9.85 -11.76 -7.56
C THR A 275 -8.95 -10.88 -6.71
N VAL A 276 -9.30 -9.59 -6.63
CA VAL A 276 -9.11 -8.85 -5.42
C VAL A 276 -9.93 -9.66 -4.43
N THR A 277 -9.33 -10.69 -3.84
CA THR A 277 -9.47 -10.79 -2.39
C THR A 277 -9.09 -9.40 -1.96
N ALA A 278 -10.06 -8.53 -1.69
CA ALA A 278 -9.86 -7.16 -1.25
C ALA A 278 -9.26 -7.24 0.15
N ARG A 279 -8.07 -7.83 0.23
CA ARG A 279 -7.32 -8.00 1.44
C ARG A 279 -7.05 -6.59 1.90
N LEU A 280 -7.58 -6.29 3.07
CA LEU A 280 -7.23 -5.12 3.84
C LEU A 280 -5.72 -4.90 3.69
N VAL A 281 -5.33 -3.71 3.23
CA VAL A 281 -3.92 -3.35 3.05
C VAL A 281 -3.19 -3.67 4.36
N GLN A 282 -2.11 -4.46 4.30
CA GLN A 282 -1.34 -4.79 5.49
C GLN A 282 -0.06 -3.95 5.53
N ILE A 283 0.08 -3.14 6.58
CA ILE A 283 1.30 -2.40 6.86
C ILE A 283 2.16 -3.23 7.82
N GLN A 284 3.44 -3.39 7.49
CA GLN A 284 4.40 -4.04 8.38
C GLN A 284 5.05 -3.00 9.30
N GLN A 285 4.81 -3.10 10.60
CA GLN A 285 5.45 -2.27 11.62
C GLN A 285 6.71 -2.97 12.15
N ARG A 286 7.83 -2.26 12.07
CA ARG A 286 9.08 -2.71 12.70
C ARG A 286 8.97 -2.50 14.20
N ILE A 287 9.32 -3.52 14.98
CA ILE A 287 9.30 -3.47 16.45
C ILE A 287 10.68 -3.74 17.00
N LYS A 288 10.90 -3.35 18.26
CA LYS A 288 12.08 -3.75 19.01
C LYS A 288 12.06 -5.27 19.23
N LEU A 289 13.23 -5.91 19.20
CA LEU A 289 13.38 -7.36 19.40
C LEU A 289 13.40 -7.76 20.89
N ASN A 290 12.81 -6.96 21.78
CA ASN A 290 12.82 -7.19 23.23
C ASN A 290 11.59 -7.96 23.74
N GLY A 291 10.79 -8.53 22.84
CA GLY A 291 9.60 -9.32 23.20
C GLY A 291 8.41 -8.50 23.73
N VAL A 292 8.48 -7.17 23.71
CA VAL A 292 7.43 -6.27 24.18
C VAL A 292 7.03 -5.31 23.06
N ILE A 293 5.72 -5.05 22.93
CA ILE A 293 5.18 -4.04 22.02
C ILE A 293 4.40 -3.03 22.84
N ASN A 294 4.73 -1.74 22.71
CA ASN A 294 4.07 -0.65 23.42
C ASN A 294 3.48 0.34 22.44
N PHE A 295 2.20 0.70 22.59
CA PHE A 295 1.60 1.77 21.80
C PHE A 295 0.65 2.63 22.63
N LEU A 296 0.40 3.86 22.17
CA LEU A 296 -0.66 4.72 22.69
C LEU A 296 -1.85 4.71 21.75
N ALA A 297 -3.06 4.87 22.27
CA ALA A 297 -4.28 5.08 21.52
C ALA A 297 -4.94 6.40 21.93
N VAL A 298 -5.39 7.18 20.94
CA VAL A 298 -6.07 8.47 21.15
C VAL A 298 -7.10 8.72 20.04
N GLY A 299 -8.28 9.25 20.38
CA GLY A 299 -9.36 9.57 19.45
C GLY A 299 -9.84 10.99 19.62
N ASP A 300 -10.58 11.49 18.63
CA ASP A 300 -11.39 12.70 18.74
C ASP A 300 -10.58 13.95 19.12
N TRP A 301 -9.38 14.09 18.55
CA TRP A 301 -8.34 14.99 19.06
C TRP A 301 -8.15 16.28 18.26
N GLY A 302 -8.42 16.31 16.95
CA GLY A 302 -7.89 17.34 16.06
C GLY A 302 -8.54 18.72 16.16
N ARG A 303 -8.09 19.56 17.10
CA ARG A 303 -8.65 20.90 17.35
C ARG A 303 -7.60 22.00 17.43
N LYS A 304 -6.51 21.91 16.64
CA LYS A 304 -5.48 22.95 16.51
C LYS A 304 -4.85 23.36 17.85
N GLY A 305 -4.71 22.41 18.78
CA GLY A 305 -4.20 22.63 20.13
C GLY A 305 -5.26 23.01 21.17
N ALA A 306 -6.48 23.36 20.75
CA ALA A 306 -7.57 23.75 21.64
C ALA A 306 -8.22 22.54 22.36
N PHE A 307 -9.04 22.84 23.37
CA PHE A 307 -9.72 21.85 24.22
C PHE A 307 -8.71 20.83 24.80
N ASN A 308 -7.63 21.33 25.40
CA ASN A 308 -6.55 20.53 25.99
C ASN A 308 -5.86 19.54 25.04
N GLN A 309 -6.05 19.62 23.72
CA GLN A 309 -5.33 18.78 22.78
C GLN A 309 -3.80 18.87 23.00
N SER A 310 -3.26 20.08 23.15
CA SER A 310 -1.83 20.28 23.42
C SER A 310 -1.38 19.71 24.76
N ALA A 311 -2.26 19.69 25.77
CA ALA A 311 -1.95 19.13 27.08
C ALA A 311 -1.94 17.60 27.03
N VAL A 312 -2.95 16.99 26.40
CA VAL A 312 -2.97 15.54 26.11
C VAL A 312 -1.73 15.15 25.31
N ALA A 313 -1.35 15.91 24.28
CA ALA A 313 -0.15 15.66 23.48
C ALA A 313 1.15 15.69 24.31
N ARG A 314 1.25 16.59 25.29
CA ARG A 314 2.39 16.66 26.22
C ARG A 314 2.48 15.40 27.07
N SER A 315 1.39 15.03 27.73
CA SER A 315 1.35 13.83 28.59
C SER A 315 1.53 12.54 27.80
N MET A 316 1.00 12.45 26.58
CA MET A 316 1.33 11.36 25.65
C MET A 316 2.83 11.29 25.34
N GLY A 317 3.50 12.45 25.22
CA GLY A 317 4.94 12.54 25.04
C GLY A 317 5.72 11.98 26.23
N GLU A 318 5.35 12.37 27.44
CA GLU A 318 5.99 11.92 28.69
C GLU A 318 5.78 10.43 28.93
N ILE A 319 4.53 9.95 28.86
CA ILE A 319 4.19 8.54 28.99
C ILE A 319 4.81 7.71 27.86
N GLY A 320 4.77 8.22 26.62
CA GLY A 320 5.38 7.57 25.46
C GLY A 320 6.90 7.39 25.61
N ALA A 321 7.58 8.34 26.24
CA ALA A 321 9.00 8.25 26.55
C ALA A 321 9.25 7.19 27.65
N LYS A 322 8.47 7.22 28.73
CA LYS A 322 8.57 6.26 29.84
C LYS A 322 8.35 4.81 29.40
N LEU A 323 7.36 4.58 28.53
CA LEU A 323 7.04 3.25 28.00
C LEU A 323 7.93 2.84 26.82
N GLY A 324 8.61 3.78 26.17
CA GLY A 324 9.39 3.54 24.97
C GLY A 324 8.54 2.99 23.84
N ILE A 325 7.46 3.70 23.47
CA ILE A 325 6.47 3.24 22.50
C ILE A 325 7.03 2.99 21.09
N ASP A 326 6.39 2.07 20.37
CA ASP A 326 6.72 1.70 19.00
C ASP A 326 5.93 2.52 17.98
N PHE A 327 4.66 2.83 18.27
CA PHE A 327 3.74 3.58 17.42
C PHE A 327 2.57 4.18 18.21
N VAL A 328 1.75 4.98 17.53
CA VAL A 328 0.49 5.54 18.05
C VAL A 328 -0.68 5.09 17.18
N VAL A 329 -1.82 4.81 17.79
CA VAL A 329 -3.09 4.45 17.17
C VAL A 329 -4.04 5.64 17.30
N SER A 330 -4.62 6.10 16.19
CA SER A 330 -5.72 7.07 16.20
C SER A 330 -7.04 6.36 15.91
N THR A 331 -8.02 6.53 16.79
CA THR A 331 -9.37 5.93 16.66
C THR A 331 -10.33 6.80 15.84
N GLY A 332 -9.83 7.81 15.13
CA GLY A 332 -10.62 8.63 14.20
C GLY A 332 -11.11 9.95 14.79
N ASP A 333 -11.88 10.67 13.98
CA ASP A 333 -12.18 12.10 14.19
C ASP A 333 -10.90 12.92 14.34
N ASN A 334 -10.05 12.74 13.33
CA ASN A 334 -8.70 13.26 13.31
C ASN A 334 -8.67 14.78 13.13
N PHE A 335 -9.67 15.38 12.47
CA PHE A 335 -9.73 16.82 12.23
C PHE A 335 -11.16 17.38 12.38
N TYR A 336 -11.36 18.24 13.37
CA TYR A 336 -12.64 18.91 13.63
C TYR A 336 -12.74 20.31 13.02
N THR A 337 -13.95 20.81 12.76
CA THR A 337 -15.25 20.11 12.89
C THR A 337 -15.67 19.38 11.63
N ASP A 338 -15.09 19.71 10.48
CA ASP A 338 -15.57 19.21 9.19
C ASP A 338 -14.44 18.65 8.33
N GLY A 339 -13.58 17.83 8.95
CA GLY A 339 -12.46 17.17 8.30
C GLY A 339 -11.45 18.14 7.69
N LEU A 340 -10.66 17.63 6.74
CA LEU A 340 -9.78 18.46 5.92
C LEU A 340 -10.47 18.84 4.62
N THR A 341 -10.27 20.05 4.11
CA THR A 341 -10.77 20.46 2.78
C THR A 341 -9.98 19.82 1.62
N GLY A 342 -8.72 19.47 1.85
CA GLY A 342 -7.85 18.86 0.84
C GLY A 342 -6.46 18.54 1.38
N VAL A 343 -5.59 17.99 0.51
CA VAL A 343 -4.24 17.54 0.92
C VAL A 343 -3.30 18.66 1.38
N ARG A 344 -3.61 19.90 1.01
CA ARG A 344 -2.85 21.11 1.38
C ARG A 344 -3.47 21.86 2.56
N ASP A 345 -4.54 21.36 3.16
CA ASP A 345 -5.22 22.04 4.26
C ASP A 345 -4.23 22.32 5.43
N PRO A 346 -4.16 23.56 5.95
CA PRO A 346 -3.30 23.90 7.07
C PRO A 346 -3.70 23.20 8.38
N ALA A 347 -4.96 22.76 8.53
CA ALA A 347 -5.44 22.05 9.71
C ALA A 347 -4.65 20.74 9.96
N PHE A 348 -4.12 20.11 8.91
CA PHE A 348 -3.21 18.97 9.07
C PHE A 348 -2.00 19.35 9.93
N ALA A 349 -1.30 20.42 9.58
CA ALA A 349 -0.14 20.86 10.35
C ALA A 349 -0.55 21.43 11.72
N GLN A 350 -1.62 22.21 11.78
CA GLN A 350 -2.07 22.89 12.99
C GLN A 350 -2.62 21.93 14.06
N SER A 351 -3.26 20.84 13.66
CA SER A 351 -3.84 19.85 14.59
C SER A 351 -2.96 18.63 14.79
N PHE A 352 -2.04 18.30 13.88
CA PHE A 352 -1.21 17.08 13.99
C PHE A 352 0.28 17.40 14.11
N THR A 353 0.90 17.88 13.03
CA THR A 353 2.36 18.02 12.95
C THR A 353 2.94 18.96 14.01
N LYS A 354 2.27 20.09 14.28
CA LYS A 354 2.72 21.10 15.25
C LYS A 354 2.27 20.84 16.69
N ILE A 355 1.42 19.84 16.91
CA ILE A 355 0.89 19.53 18.25
C ILE A 355 1.65 18.36 18.88
N TYR A 356 1.81 17.27 18.15
CA TYR A 356 2.45 16.06 18.66
C TYR A 356 3.96 16.07 18.37
N THR A 357 4.68 17.03 18.97
CA THR A 357 6.10 17.32 18.66
C THR A 357 7.10 16.56 19.55
N ALA A 358 6.66 15.95 20.65
CA ALA A 358 7.53 15.20 21.55
C ALA A 358 8.33 14.11 20.81
N ARG A 359 9.60 13.91 21.19
CA ARG A 359 10.52 12.95 20.55
C ARG A 359 9.96 11.52 20.56
N SER A 360 9.33 11.12 21.66
CA SER A 360 8.67 9.82 21.82
C SER A 360 7.47 9.62 20.88
N LEU A 361 6.85 10.70 20.40
CA LEU A 361 5.74 10.69 19.44
C LEU A 361 6.21 10.83 17.98
N GLN A 362 7.52 10.92 17.73
CA GLN A 362 8.11 10.87 16.38
C GLN A 362 8.18 9.41 15.88
N LYS A 363 7.03 8.74 15.91
CA LYS A 363 6.80 7.34 15.55
C LYS A 363 5.69 7.26 14.51
N PRO A 364 5.48 6.11 13.86
CA PRO A 364 4.30 5.92 13.01
C PRO A 364 3.00 6.13 13.79
N TRP A 365 2.05 6.82 13.18
CA TRP A 365 0.68 7.02 13.62
C TRP A 365 -0.25 6.28 12.68
N TYR A 366 -0.97 5.29 13.19
CA TYR A 366 -1.94 4.49 12.45
C TYR A 366 -3.34 4.98 12.78
N ALA A 367 -3.97 5.66 11.82
CA ALA A 367 -5.27 6.29 11.98
C ALA A 367 -6.35 5.58 11.17
N VAL A 368 -7.57 5.54 11.72
CA VAL A 368 -8.82 5.32 10.98
C VAL A 368 -9.58 6.65 10.86
N LEU A 369 -10.59 6.71 9.99
CA LEU A 369 -11.48 7.87 9.87
C LEU A 369 -12.63 7.79 10.88
N GLY A 370 -13.04 8.95 11.39
CA GLY A 370 -14.29 9.12 12.14
C GLY A 370 -15.36 9.87 11.34
N ASN A 371 -16.51 10.14 11.95
CA ASN A 371 -17.63 10.76 11.24
C ASN A 371 -17.34 12.22 10.84
N HIS A 372 -16.60 12.98 11.66
CA HIS A 372 -16.23 14.36 11.34
C HIS A 372 -15.23 14.44 10.19
N ASP A 373 -14.36 13.43 10.04
CA ASP A 373 -13.43 13.33 8.92
C ASP A 373 -14.14 13.22 7.56
N TYR A 374 -15.35 12.63 7.57
CA TYR A 374 -16.20 12.50 6.40
C TYR A 374 -16.99 13.77 6.06
N HIS A 375 -17.13 14.74 6.97
CA HIS A 375 -17.78 15.99 6.61
C HIS A 375 -16.95 16.81 5.61
N GLY A 376 -15.63 16.58 5.58
CA GLY A 376 -14.72 17.18 4.62
C GLY A 376 -14.31 16.24 3.48
N ASN A 377 -13.10 16.46 2.97
CA ASN A 377 -12.44 15.61 2.01
C ASN A 377 -11.77 14.42 2.71
N SER A 378 -12.53 13.37 3.01
CA SER A 378 -12.01 12.14 3.61
C SER A 378 -10.86 11.53 2.80
N LYS A 379 -10.88 11.62 1.46
CA LYS A 379 -9.77 11.16 0.61
C LYS A 379 -8.46 11.91 0.83
N ALA A 380 -8.50 13.15 1.31
CA ALA A 380 -7.29 13.89 1.64
C ALA A 380 -6.50 13.18 2.74
N GLN A 381 -7.19 12.70 3.79
CA GLN A 381 -6.58 11.98 4.91
C GLN A 381 -5.94 10.66 4.49
N LEU A 382 -6.54 9.99 3.51
CA LEU A 382 -6.07 8.72 2.93
C LEU A 382 -4.92 8.90 1.92
N SER A 383 -4.68 10.14 1.49
CA SER A 383 -3.73 10.45 0.42
C SER A 383 -2.28 10.21 0.87
N PRO A 384 -1.45 9.56 0.03
CA PRO A 384 -0.01 9.51 0.23
C PRO A 384 0.63 10.90 0.41
N LEU A 385 0.00 11.97 -0.12
CA LEU A 385 0.50 13.33 -0.02
C LEU A 385 0.56 13.85 1.43
N LEU A 386 -0.36 13.44 2.31
CA LEU A 386 -0.25 13.78 3.74
C LEU A 386 0.93 13.05 4.39
N ARG A 387 1.19 11.81 4.00
CA ARG A 387 2.36 11.05 4.48
C ARG A 387 3.67 11.70 4.03
N MET A 388 3.68 12.35 2.86
CA MET A 388 4.84 13.14 2.42
C MET A 388 5.03 14.41 3.25
N ARG A 389 3.95 15.04 3.70
CA ARG A 389 4.01 16.24 4.58
C ARG A 389 4.47 15.87 5.99
N ASP A 390 4.06 14.72 6.50
CA ASP A 390 4.52 14.17 7.77
C ASP A 390 4.56 12.64 7.69
N ARG A 391 5.78 12.07 7.65
CA ARG A 391 6.01 10.62 7.46
C ARG A 391 5.42 9.74 8.54
N ARG A 392 5.04 10.32 9.69
CA ARG A 392 4.37 9.61 10.76
C ARG A 392 2.96 9.21 10.38
N TRP A 393 2.29 10.00 9.54
CA TRP A 393 0.88 9.80 9.22
C TRP A 393 0.65 8.54 8.37
N ASN A 394 -0.18 7.62 8.85
CA ASN A 394 -0.64 6.45 8.11
C ASN A 394 -2.14 6.28 8.33
N CYS A 395 -2.95 6.73 7.38
CA CYS A 395 -4.40 6.61 7.43
C CYS A 395 -4.95 5.91 6.19
N TYR A 396 -5.81 4.93 6.43
CA TYR A 396 -6.58 4.21 5.42
C TYR A 396 -8.01 4.02 5.95
N ARG A 397 -8.97 3.64 5.09
CA ARG A 397 -10.35 3.35 5.52
C ARG A 397 -10.37 2.14 6.44
N SER A 398 -10.05 0.98 5.87
CA SER A 398 -9.92 -0.28 6.59
C SER A 398 -8.64 -0.97 6.13
N TYR A 399 -7.82 -1.41 7.08
CA TYR A 399 -6.48 -1.92 6.81
C TYR A 399 -5.99 -2.69 8.05
N THR A 400 -4.84 -3.34 7.94
CA THR A 400 -4.22 -4.03 9.08
C THR A 400 -2.79 -3.57 9.29
N VAL A 401 -2.32 -3.66 10.53
CA VAL A 401 -0.93 -3.40 10.91
C VAL A 401 -0.38 -4.64 11.59
N ARG A 402 0.67 -5.23 11.02
CA ARG A 402 1.38 -6.39 11.57
C ARG A 402 2.64 -5.91 12.29
N ALA A 403 2.70 -6.12 13.60
CA ALA A 403 3.81 -5.74 14.46
C ALA A 403 4.29 -6.98 15.24
N GLY A 404 5.29 -7.71 14.73
CA GLY A 404 5.78 -8.93 15.37
C GLY A 404 4.67 -9.94 15.66
N PHE A 405 4.36 -10.18 16.94
CA PHE A 405 3.30 -11.10 17.38
C PHE A 405 1.89 -10.48 17.44
N LEU A 406 1.77 -9.16 17.25
CA LEU A 406 0.50 -8.42 17.22
C LEU A 406 0.03 -8.19 15.77
N GLN A 407 -1.27 -8.25 15.54
CA GLN A 407 -1.93 -7.70 14.36
C GLN A 407 -3.13 -6.85 14.79
N ILE A 408 -3.17 -5.60 14.30
CA ILE A 408 -4.25 -4.65 14.55
C ILE A 408 -5.09 -4.53 13.28
N PHE A 409 -6.41 -4.57 13.40
CA PHE A 409 -7.37 -4.49 12.30
C PHE A 409 -8.18 -3.20 12.44
N PHE A 410 -7.93 -2.24 11.55
CA PHE A 410 -8.64 -0.97 11.51
C PHE A 410 -9.86 -1.10 10.62
N VAL A 411 -11.01 -0.66 11.11
CA VAL A 411 -12.31 -0.78 10.45
C VAL A 411 -12.97 0.59 10.32
N ASP A 412 -13.27 1.00 9.09
CA ASP A 412 -14.05 2.21 8.81
C ASP A 412 -15.51 2.01 9.26
N THR A 413 -15.84 2.49 10.46
CA THR A 413 -17.17 2.28 11.05
C THR A 413 -18.18 3.36 10.63
N THR A 414 -17.76 4.47 10.04
CA THR A 414 -18.67 5.56 9.63
C THR A 414 -19.75 5.13 8.64
N PRO A 415 -19.46 4.31 7.61
CA PRO A 415 -20.48 3.82 6.68
C PRO A 415 -21.51 2.87 7.31
N PHE A 416 -21.29 2.35 8.51
CA PHE A 416 -22.26 1.46 9.17
C PHE A 416 -23.48 2.21 9.69
N LYS A 417 -23.38 3.52 9.99
CA LYS A 417 -24.47 4.26 10.62
C LYS A 417 -25.56 4.64 9.61
N ASP A 418 -26.75 4.06 9.76
CA ASP A 418 -27.88 4.27 8.84
C ASP A 418 -28.34 5.73 8.83
N LYS A 419 -28.36 6.35 10.01
CA LYS A 419 -28.78 7.75 10.18
C LYS A 419 -27.96 8.74 9.35
N TYR A 420 -26.68 8.44 9.05
CA TYR A 420 -25.84 9.33 8.26
C TYR A 420 -26.26 9.38 6.79
N PHE A 421 -26.79 8.27 6.27
CA PHE A 421 -27.32 8.20 4.91
C PHE A 421 -28.76 8.69 4.84
N ALA A 422 -29.60 8.33 5.82
CA ALA A 422 -31.03 8.65 5.79
C ALA A 422 -31.33 10.12 6.12
N LYS A 423 -30.65 10.72 7.11
CA LYS A 423 -31.00 12.05 7.62
C LYS A 423 -30.04 13.17 7.22
N ARG A 424 -28.82 12.83 6.77
CA ARG A 424 -27.77 13.82 6.46
C ARG A 424 -26.92 13.46 5.23
N PRO A 425 -27.52 13.00 4.11
CA PRO A 425 -26.73 12.49 2.98
C PRO A 425 -25.72 13.51 2.44
N ASN A 426 -26.10 14.79 2.39
CA ASN A 426 -25.28 15.88 1.85
C ASN A 426 -24.18 16.37 2.82
N LYS A 427 -24.21 15.95 4.09
CA LYS A 427 -23.20 16.35 5.08
C LYS A 427 -21.93 15.50 4.96
N PHE A 428 -22.00 14.31 4.39
CA PHE A 428 -20.92 13.35 4.38
C PHE A 428 -20.39 13.09 2.97
N ASN A 429 -19.07 13.07 2.83
CA ASN A 429 -18.38 12.71 1.60
C ASN A 429 -18.26 11.19 1.47
N TRP A 430 -19.21 10.60 0.78
CA TRP A 430 -19.26 9.15 0.52
C TRP A 430 -18.41 8.67 -0.67
N THR A 431 -17.50 9.51 -1.17
CA THR A 431 -16.68 9.14 -2.33
C THR A 431 -15.79 7.93 -1.99
N GLY A 432 -15.96 6.85 -2.75
CA GLY A 432 -15.27 5.58 -2.53
C GLY A 432 -15.93 4.67 -1.48
N VAL A 433 -17.10 5.04 -0.96
CA VAL A 433 -17.95 4.19 -0.09
C VAL A 433 -19.22 3.74 -0.82
N LEU A 434 -19.68 4.48 -1.81
CA LEU A 434 -20.84 4.08 -2.62
C LEU A 434 -20.44 3.05 -3.71
N PRO A 435 -21.27 2.04 -3.98
CA PRO A 435 -22.54 1.70 -3.29
C PRO A 435 -22.33 1.13 -1.88
N ARG A 436 -23.06 1.69 -0.89
CA ARG A 436 -22.85 1.42 0.54
C ARG A 436 -22.96 -0.06 0.91
N ASN A 437 -24.00 -0.75 0.44
CA ASN A 437 -24.23 -2.15 0.80
C ASN A 437 -23.11 -3.05 0.28
N THR A 438 -22.65 -2.82 -0.96
CA THR A 438 -21.50 -3.51 -1.54
C THR A 438 -20.22 -3.22 -0.75
N TYR A 439 -19.99 -1.96 -0.37
CA TYR A 439 -18.83 -1.59 0.46
C TYR A 439 -18.83 -2.31 1.81
N LEU A 440 -19.95 -2.29 2.53
CA LEU A 440 -20.05 -2.94 3.84
C LEU A 440 -19.92 -4.46 3.74
N SER A 441 -20.56 -5.08 2.74
CA SER A 441 -20.47 -6.53 2.52
C SER A 441 -19.03 -6.97 2.24
N ASN A 442 -18.33 -6.25 1.36
CA ASN A 442 -16.92 -6.51 1.08
C ASN A 442 -16.04 -6.31 2.32
N LEU A 443 -16.19 -5.17 3.01
CA LEU A 443 -15.43 -4.88 4.24
C LEU A 443 -15.59 -5.98 5.29
N LEU A 444 -16.81 -6.43 5.55
CA LEU A 444 -17.08 -7.49 6.53
C LEU A 444 -16.47 -8.83 6.10
N LYS A 445 -16.59 -9.19 4.82
CA LYS A 445 -15.99 -10.40 4.26
C LYS A 445 -14.46 -10.37 4.35
N ASP A 446 -13.85 -9.23 3.99
CA ASP A 446 -12.40 -9.05 3.99
C ASP A 446 -11.84 -9.04 5.41
N LEU A 447 -12.55 -8.43 6.36
CA LEU A 447 -12.21 -8.45 7.78
C LEU A 447 -12.28 -9.88 8.34
N ASP A 448 -13.39 -10.59 8.14
CA ASP A 448 -13.54 -11.98 8.62
C ASP A 448 -12.45 -12.89 8.04
N THR A 449 -12.17 -12.75 6.74
CA THR A 449 -11.08 -13.48 6.09
C THR A 449 -9.72 -13.13 6.71
N ALA A 450 -9.43 -11.86 6.95
CA ALA A 450 -8.16 -11.42 7.55
C ALA A 450 -8.01 -11.91 8.99
N LEU A 451 -9.09 -11.92 9.78
CA LEU A 451 -9.11 -12.42 11.16
C LEU A 451 -8.88 -13.94 11.24
N LYS A 452 -9.51 -14.71 10.34
CA LYS A 452 -9.37 -16.18 10.23
C LYS A 452 -7.97 -16.59 9.76
N THR A 453 -7.39 -15.83 8.84
CA THR A 453 -6.07 -16.16 8.26
C THR A 453 -4.89 -15.67 9.10
N SER A 454 -5.12 -14.74 10.03
CA SER A 454 -4.08 -14.19 10.87
C SER A 454 -3.51 -15.22 11.84
N LYS A 455 -2.20 -15.45 11.76
CA LYS A 455 -1.41 -16.24 12.72
C LYS A 455 -0.85 -15.38 13.86
N ALA A 456 -1.39 -14.18 14.06
CA ALA A 456 -0.95 -13.31 15.13
C ALA A 456 -1.32 -13.89 16.49
N ALA A 457 -0.40 -13.84 17.45
CA ALA A 457 -0.75 -14.17 18.82
C ALA A 457 -1.85 -13.23 19.29
N TRP A 458 -1.65 -11.91 19.14
CA TRP A 458 -2.66 -10.90 19.50
C TRP A 458 -3.36 -10.35 18.26
N LYS A 459 -4.69 -10.30 18.31
CA LYS A 459 -5.56 -9.64 17.33
C LYS A 459 -6.33 -8.54 18.05
N ILE A 460 -6.16 -7.28 17.65
CA ILE A 460 -6.90 -6.13 18.23
C ILE A 460 -7.67 -5.47 17.10
N VAL A 461 -8.92 -5.09 17.34
CA VAL A 461 -9.73 -4.37 16.35
C VAL A 461 -9.89 -2.92 16.78
N VAL A 462 -9.73 -1.98 15.83
CA VAL A 462 -9.85 -0.55 16.04
C VAL A 462 -10.90 0.00 15.10
N GLY A 463 -11.84 0.79 15.62
CA GLY A 463 -12.82 1.54 14.83
C GLY A 463 -13.05 2.92 15.43
N HIS A 464 -13.90 3.73 14.81
CA HIS A 464 -14.27 5.03 15.38
C HIS A 464 -15.44 4.94 16.36
N HIS A 465 -16.58 4.43 15.91
CA HIS A 465 -17.79 4.28 16.70
C HIS A 465 -17.67 3.16 17.76
N PRO A 466 -18.30 3.31 18.94
CA PRO A 466 -18.39 2.24 19.93
C PRO A 466 -19.27 1.09 19.41
N ILE A 467 -18.91 -0.15 19.76
CA ILE A 467 -19.86 -1.28 19.72
C ILE A 467 -20.75 -1.21 20.98
N ARG A 468 -20.12 -1.05 22.14
CA ARG A 468 -20.75 -0.90 23.46
C ARG A 468 -20.34 0.44 24.06
N SER A 469 -21.29 1.19 24.62
CA SER A 469 -21.00 2.43 25.35
C SER A 469 -22.16 2.88 26.24
N ILE A 470 -21.84 3.48 27.39
CA ILE A 470 -22.77 4.20 28.26
C ILE A 470 -22.83 5.70 27.94
N GLY A 471 -21.90 6.20 27.14
CA GLY A 471 -21.78 7.61 26.79
C GLY A 471 -22.93 8.11 25.92
N LYS A 472 -22.90 9.40 25.57
CA LYS A 472 -23.99 10.10 24.88
C LYS A 472 -24.60 9.39 23.67
N GLN A 473 -23.78 8.72 22.85
CA GLN A 473 -24.27 8.06 21.64
C GLN A 473 -24.76 6.63 21.90
N GLY A 474 -24.42 6.07 23.06
CA GLY A 474 -24.67 4.68 23.41
C GLY A 474 -24.02 3.69 22.44
N ASP A 475 -24.60 2.51 22.39
CA ASP A 475 -24.24 1.45 21.44
C ASP A 475 -24.50 1.86 19.99
N THR A 476 -23.69 1.33 19.08
CA THR A 476 -23.99 1.40 17.65
C THR A 476 -24.68 0.11 17.23
N GLU A 477 -26.01 0.14 17.15
CA GLU A 477 -26.86 -0.99 16.75
C GLU A 477 -26.38 -1.69 15.47
N GLU A 478 -25.96 -0.92 14.48
CA GLU A 478 -25.49 -1.47 13.21
C GLU A 478 -24.19 -2.28 13.35
N LEU A 479 -23.33 -1.91 14.32
CA LEU A 479 -22.13 -2.67 14.65
C LEU A 479 -22.44 -3.89 15.52
N LEU A 480 -23.41 -3.80 16.44
CA LEU A 480 -23.90 -4.95 17.19
C LEU A 480 -24.43 -6.05 16.26
N GLN A 481 -25.16 -5.67 15.21
CA GLN A 481 -25.75 -6.62 14.29
C GLN A 481 -24.76 -7.19 13.27
N LYS A 482 -23.81 -6.37 12.79
CA LYS A 482 -22.98 -6.73 11.61
C LYS A 482 -21.53 -7.02 11.95
N LEU A 483 -20.94 -6.30 12.90
CA LEU A 483 -19.51 -6.39 13.20
C LEU A 483 -19.24 -7.31 14.39
N LEU A 484 -19.99 -7.14 15.48
CA LEU A 484 -19.79 -7.91 16.72
C LEU A 484 -19.82 -9.44 16.49
N PRO A 485 -20.75 -10.02 15.70
CA PRO A 485 -20.76 -11.46 15.47
C PRO A 485 -19.47 -11.98 14.81
N ILE A 486 -18.84 -11.18 13.94
CA ILE A 486 -17.55 -11.51 13.33
C ILE A 486 -16.44 -11.48 14.38
N LEU A 487 -16.44 -10.49 15.28
CA LEU A 487 -15.43 -10.38 16.33
C LEU A 487 -15.53 -11.53 17.34
N GLU A 488 -16.75 -11.91 17.71
CA GLU A 488 -17.04 -13.03 18.61
C GLU A 488 -16.61 -14.36 17.98
N ALA A 489 -17.03 -14.62 16.74
CA ALA A 489 -16.64 -15.84 16.00
C ALA A 489 -15.11 -15.99 15.86
N ASN A 490 -14.39 -14.86 15.79
CA ASN A 490 -12.94 -14.81 15.67
C ASN A 490 -12.19 -14.65 17.01
N LYS A 491 -12.93 -14.68 18.14
CA LYS A 491 -12.41 -14.60 19.52
C LYS A 491 -11.51 -13.38 19.75
N ILE A 492 -11.97 -12.20 19.32
CA ILE A 492 -11.19 -10.96 19.45
C ILE A 492 -11.17 -10.49 20.91
N PRO A 493 -10.01 -10.35 21.54
CA PRO A 493 -9.92 -9.99 22.96
C PRO A 493 -10.16 -8.51 23.26
N ILE A 494 -9.86 -7.60 22.32
CA ILE A 494 -9.90 -6.15 22.57
C ILE A 494 -10.45 -5.43 21.34
N TYR A 495 -11.44 -4.57 21.57
CA TYR A 495 -11.94 -3.57 20.61
C TYR A 495 -11.67 -2.17 21.15
N ILE A 496 -11.00 -1.31 20.36
CA ILE A 496 -10.68 0.07 20.75
C ILE A 496 -11.41 1.07 19.85
N ASN A 497 -12.08 2.06 20.44
CA ASN A 497 -12.81 3.10 19.70
C ASN A 497 -12.63 4.52 20.25
N GLY A 498 -13.24 5.49 19.56
CA GLY A 498 -13.39 6.89 19.99
C GLY A 498 -14.87 7.28 20.01
N HIS A 499 -15.22 8.37 19.33
CA HIS A 499 -16.56 8.92 19.06
C HIS A 499 -17.30 9.47 20.29
N ASN A 500 -17.35 8.70 21.38
CA ASN A 500 -17.78 9.23 22.65
C ASN A 500 -16.62 9.98 23.28
N HIS A 501 -16.86 11.26 23.58
CA HIS A 501 -15.88 12.19 24.11
C HIS A 501 -15.62 11.92 25.61
N CYS A 502 -15.11 10.73 25.91
CA CYS A 502 -14.83 10.19 27.24
C CYS A 502 -13.77 9.07 27.17
N LEU A 503 -13.39 8.53 28.34
CA LEU A 503 -12.65 7.27 28.48
C LEU A 503 -13.54 6.22 29.13
N GLU A 504 -13.50 4.98 28.63
CA GLU A 504 -14.42 3.94 29.06
C GLU A 504 -13.81 2.55 28.93
N HIS A 505 -14.15 1.68 29.88
CA HIS A 505 -13.91 0.25 29.81
C HIS A 505 -15.20 -0.51 30.14
N ILE A 506 -15.72 -1.23 29.16
CA ILE A 506 -16.84 -2.17 29.33
C ILE A 506 -16.32 -3.57 29.00
N ASN A 507 -16.68 -4.54 29.83
CA ASN A 507 -16.50 -5.95 29.53
C ASN A 507 -17.85 -6.63 29.31
N ASN A 508 -17.91 -7.70 28.53
CA ASN A 508 -19.14 -8.47 28.39
C ASN A 508 -19.07 -9.77 29.22
N THR A 509 -20.02 -9.96 30.12
CA THR A 509 -20.12 -11.18 30.93
C THR A 509 -20.49 -12.35 30.01
N GLY A 510 -19.61 -13.35 29.91
CA GLY A 510 -19.79 -14.51 29.04
C GLY A 510 -19.12 -14.41 27.66
N ILE A 511 -18.60 -13.24 27.27
CA ILE A 511 -17.89 -13.05 25.99
C ILE A 511 -16.59 -12.26 26.25
N PRO A 512 -15.40 -12.82 26.00
CA PRO A 512 -14.13 -12.22 26.42
C PRO A 512 -13.64 -11.12 25.47
N ILE A 513 -14.49 -10.14 25.15
CA ILE A 513 -14.07 -8.90 24.45
C ILE A 513 -14.07 -7.75 25.45
N GLU A 514 -12.93 -7.09 25.58
CA GLU A 514 -12.78 -5.84 26.31
C GLU A 514 -13.02 -4.65 25.36
N PHE A 515 -14.06 -3.86 25.63
CA PHE A 515 -14.39 -2.66 24.87
C PHE A 515 -13.74 -1.43 25.53
N VAL A 516 -12.85 -0.78 24.79
CA VAL A 516 -12.00 0.31 25.27
C VAL A 516 -12.30 1.58 24.47
N THR A 517 -12.97 2.55 25.09
CA THR A 517 -13.17 3.87 24.47
C THR A 517 -12.03 4.81 24.88
N SER A 518 -11.37 5.40 23.89
CA SER A 518 -10.33 6.43 24.03
C SER A 518 -10.69 7.68 23.22
N GLY A 519 -11.89 8.25 23.42
CA GLY A 519 -12.37 9.42 22.67
C GLY A 519 -12.18 10.76 23.38
N GLY A 520 -11.44 10.79 24.50
CA GLY A 520 -11.14 12.02 25.25
C GLY A 520 -9.92 12.81 24.74
N GLY A 521 -9.46 12.61 23.49
CA GLY A 521 -8.17 13.15 23.03
C GLY A 521 -8.13 14.68 22.85
N SER A 522 -9.29 15.34 22.82
CA SER A 522 -9.34 16.78 23.13
C SER A 522 -10.61 17.22 23.83
N ARG A 523 -11.76 17.44 23.17
CA ARG A 523 -12.99 17.83 23.87
C ARG A 523 -13.58 16.60 24.59
N ALA A 524 -14.02 16.77 25.84
CA ALA A 524 -14.77 15.77 26.60
C ALA A 524 -16.17 16.29 26.97
N TRP A 525 -17.12 15.39 27.26
CA TRP A 525 -18.50 15.75 27.62
C TRP A 525 -18.86 15.22 29.01
N SER A 526 -19.26 16.11 29.93
CA SER A 526 -19.76 15.74 31.24
C SER A 526 -21.25 15.34 31.23
N ASN A 527 -21.64 14.50 32.21
CA ASN A 527 -23.02 14.23 32.63
C ASN A 527 -24.01 13.64 31.59
N ILE A 528 -23.58 12.75 30.69
CA ILE A 528 -24.52 12.04 29.80
C ILE A 528 -24.27 10.54 29.90
N ILE A 529 -25.07 9.85 30.71
CA ILE A 529 -24.78 8.46 31.05
C ILE A 529 -26.03 7.56 31.04
N HIS A 530 -25.94 6.46 30.28
CA HIS A 530 -26.89 5.35 30.29
C HIS A 530 -26.46 4.26 31.29
N HIS A 531 -26.18 4.65 32.55
CA HIS A 531 -25.56 3.78 33.56
C HIS A 531 -26.31 2.46 33.80
N ASP A 532 -27.65 2.51 33.79
CA ASP A 532 -28.48 1.35 34.08
C ASP A 532 -28.33 0.22 33.06
N ARG A 533 -27.87 0.52 31.84
CA ARG A 533 -27.73 -0.46 30.75
C ARG A 533 -26.59 -1.47 30.98
N TYR A 534 -25.60 -1.13 31.82
CA TYR A 534 -24.36 -1.91 31.97
C TYR A 534 -23.92 -2.12 33.42
N LYS A 535 -24.85 -2.15 34.39
CA LYS A 535 -24.53 -2.20 35.83
C LYS A 535 -23.45 -3.22 36.23
N ASN A 536 -23.40 -4.40 35.60
CA ASN A 536 -22.43 -5.46 35.93
C ASN A 536 -21.19 -5.49 35.02
N ASN A 537 -21.22 -4.74 33.92
CA ASN A 537 -20.33 -4.84 32.76
C ASN A 537 -19.45 -3.59 32.59
N LEU A 538 -19.91 -2.44 33.10
CA LEU A 538 -19.12 -1.23 33.16
C LEU A 538 -18.01 -1.38 34.21
N LYS A 539 -16.76 -1.26 33.79
CA LYS A 539 -15.58 -1.37 34.68
C LYS A 539 -14.92 -0.05 34.96
N PHE A 540 -15.01 0.90 34.03
CA PHE A 540 -14.48 2.24 34.20
C PHE A 540 -15.18 3.23 33.26
N TYR A 541 -15.43 4.43 33.76
CA TYR A 541 -15.89 5.58 32.98
C TYR A 541 -15.26 6.84 33.52
N TYR A 542 -14.81 7.71 32.62
CA TYR A 542 -14.29 9.03 32.93
C TYR A 542 -14.70 10.01 31.84
N ASP A 543 -15.42 11.07 32.23
CA ASP A 543 -15.99 12.09 31.34
C ASP A 543 -15.02 13.24 31.05
N GLY A 544 -13.75 13.08 31.43
CA GLY A 544 -12.67 14.00 31.13
C GLY A 544 -11.82 13.58 29.92
N GLN A 545 -10.72 14.30 29.75
CA GLN A 545 -9.85 14.21 28.58
C GLN A 545 -8.64 13.33 28.90
N GLY A 546 -8.11 12.65 27.90
CA GLY A 546 -7.03 11.70 28.12
C GLY A 546 -6.81 10.74 26.95
N PHE A 547 -6.10 9.65 27.23
CA PHE A 547 -5.67 8.66 26.24
C PHE A 547 -5.40 7.30 26.89
N VAL A 548 -5.13 6.28 26.07
CA VAL A 548 -4.85 4.91 26.52
C VAL A 548 -3.43 4.49 26.13
N SER A 549 -2.77 3.70 26.97
CA SER A 549 -1.58 2.92 26.59
C SER A 549 -1.88 1.44 26.59
N VAL A 550 -1.25 0.71 25.67
CA VAL A 550 -1.29 -0.75 25.61
C VAL A 550 0.14 -1.29 25.57
N ARG A 551 0.46 -2.15 26.54
CA ARG A 551 1.73 -2.87 26.66
C ARG A 551 1.50 -4.37 26.51
N LEU A 552 2.12 -4.97 25.51
CA LEU A 552 1.91 -6.36 25.13
C LEU A 552 3.19 -7.19 25.22
N THR A 553 3.09 -8.39 25.77
CA THR A 553 3.98 -9.53 25.51
C THR A 553 3.23 -10.56 24.65
N LYS A 554 3.87 -11.67 24.24
CA LYS A 554 3.15 -12.75 23.54
C LYS A 554 1.94 -13.30 24.33
N ARG A 555 2.01 -13.25 25.67
CA ARG A 555 1.04 -13.91 26.58
C ARG A 555 0.14 -12.95 27.36
N GLN A 556 0.45 -11.66 27.41
CA GLN A 556 -0.25 -10.70 28.27
C GLN A 556 -0.40 -9.34 27.59
N ALA A 557 -1.55 -8.69 27.78
CA ALA A 557 -1.81 -7.30 27.43
C ALA A 557 -2.14 -6.51 28.70
N ASN A 558 -1.45 -5.40 28.91
CA ASN A 558 -1.77 -4.44 29.97
C ASN A 558 -2.29 -3.17 29.31
N VAL A 559 -3.49 -2.76 29.69
CA VAL A 559 -4.16 -1.55 29.17
C VAL A 559 -4.31 -0.57 30.33
N ALA A 560 -3.93 0.69 30.10
CA ALA A 560 -4.03 1.74 31.12
C ALA A 560 -4.61 3.03 30.51
N PHE A 561 -5.47 3.69 31.26
CA PHE A 561 -6.12 4.95 30.94
C PHE A 561 -5.46 6.08 31.71
N TYR A 562 -5.18 7.18 31.02
CA TYR A 562 -4.55 8.36 31.60
C TYR A 562 -5.44 9.58 31.39
N ASP A 563 -5.50 10.45 32.39
CA ASP A 563 -6.10 11.77 32.23
C ASP A 563 -5.18 12.73 31.45
N VAL A 564 -5.65 13.97 31.27
CA VAL A 564 -4.94 15.07 30.61
C VAL A 564 -3.59 15.43 31.24
N SER A 565 -3.37 15.09 32.51
CA SER A 565 -2.10 15.31 33.22
C SER A 565 -1.14 14.12 33.10
N GLY A 566 -1.59 12.99 32.56
CA GLY A 566 -0.83 11.74 32.50
C GLY A 566 -0.96 10.89 33.77
N LYS A 567 -1.91 11.19 34.66
CA LYS A 567 -2.21 10.37 35.84
C LYS A 567 -3.00 9.14 35.39
N THR A 568 -2.56 7.96 35.84
CA THR A 568 -3.31 6.71 35.61
C THR A 568 -4.64 6.76 36.37
N LEU A 569 -5.74 6.58 35.65
CA LEU A 569 -7.09 6.54 36.22
C LEU A 569 -7.59 5.10 36.40
N HIS A 570 -7.25 4.22 35.47
CA HIS A 570 -7.69 2.84 35.45
C HIS A 570 -6.69 1.98 34.68
N SER A 571 -6.58 0.71 35.04
CA SER A 571 -5.81 -0.26 34.27
C SER A 571 -6.36 -1.67 34.44
N PHE A 572 -6.19 -2.50 33.43
CA PHE A 572 -6.57 -3.90 33.47
C PHE A 572 -5.63 -4.75 32.62
N GLU A 573 -5.73 -6.05 32.82
CA GLU A 573 -4.88 -7.04 32.18
C GLU A 573 -5.71 -8.10 31.46
N VAL A 574 -5.25 -8.49 30.26
CA VAL A 574 -5.77 -9.64 29.52
C VAL A 574 -4.66 -10.67 29.37
N LYS A 575 -4.88 -11.88 29.89
CA LYS A 575 -3.96 -13.02 29.76
C LYS A 575 -4.40 -13.97 28.65
N LYS A 576 -3.44 -14.56 27.93
CA LYS A 576 -3.68 -15.77 27.12
C LYS A 576 -3.27 -17.00 27.93
N PHE A 577 -4.24 -17.81 28.32
CA PHE A 577 -3.96 -19.14 28.87
C PHE A 577 -3.52 -20.05 27.71
N GLY A 578 -2.36 -20.71 27.86
CA GLY A 578 -1.77 -21.52 26.80
C GLY A 578 -2.48 -22.87 26.66
N THR A 579 -2.70 -23.30 25.42
CA THR A 579 -2.58 -24.73 25.09
C THR A 579 -1.09 -25.07 25.16
N GLU A 580 -0.75 -26.14 25.87
CA GLU A 580 0.59 -26.72 25.89
C GLU A 580 1.06 -26.97 24.45
N GLU A 581 2.09 -26.25 24.00
CA GLU A 581 2.84 -26.64 22.82
C GLU A 581 3.79 -27.74 23.29
N ASN A 582 3.46 -28.99 22.97
CA ASN A 582 4.41 -30.09 23.02
C ASN A 582 5.56 -29.75 22.05
N GLU A 583 6.72 -29.42 22.60
CA GLU A 583 7.98 -29.49 21.90
C GLU A 583 8.26 -30.97 21.57
N VAL A 584 8.17 -31.32 20.29
CA VAL A 584 8.87 -32.47 19.67
C VAL A 584 9.48 -32.00 18.36
#